data_AF-A0A7M3SDV8-F1
#
_entry.id   AF-A0A7M3SDV8-F1
#
_cell.length_a   1.000
_cell.length_b   1.000
_cell.length_c   1.000
_cell.angle_alpha   90.00
_cell.angle_beta   90.00
_cell.angle_gamma   90.00
#
_symmetry.space_group_name_H-M   'P 1'
#
loop_
_entity.id
_entity.type
_entity.pdbx_description
1 polymer ?
#
loop_
_entity_poly.entity_id
_entity_poly.type
_entity_poly.pdbx_seq_one_letter_code
_entity_poly.pdbx_strand_id
1 'polypeptide(L)'
;MVVKSATKKKLMDLGIDENFAHALADDRKWDDVKVMTQADIAKICETDSETAGNIHATIIAATQKGRDGDAESTGPVTKVRLSGRSSKRRTRAKTVVDMEPYDYDRKMLAMANELAQDPVYQKLEEAVEATGSGRFTDRILSDLTEACHARGKKKLTKPQAKKVVDEAIVALERASIDPYEAAGIITAQSIGEPGTQMTMRTFHYAGVATVNVTQGLPRIIEIVDARKVPQTPTMTIRLTEGQMQDGKAAQKLAAAIEVTTTVDIATLETDVAQRRLVLNLHKGNLKQRGMSAGEVKDKLERATRLFVQADKEKNPSTLTMIPGVHAEEDLAELAENPPSYTMLLQLEE
;
A
#
# COMPACT_ATOMS: atom_id res chain seq x y z
N MET A 1 35.14 -25.51 6.21
CA MET A 1 33.73 -25.11 6.41
C MET A 1 33.68 -23.60 6.25
N VAL A 2 33.50 -23.09 5.03
CA VAL A 2 33.53 -21.63 4.79
C VAL A 2 32.10 -21.11 4.90
N VAL A 3 31.84 -20.33 5.94
CA VAL A 3 30.55 -19.66 6.12
C VAL A 3 30.36 -18.71 4.94
N LYS A 4 29.39 -18.99 4.06
CA LYS A 4 29.05 -18.11 2.94
C LYS A 4 28.60 -16.76 3.51
N SER A 5 29.46 -15.74 3.48
CA SER A 5 29.09 -14.40 3.92
C SER A 5 28.00 -13.87 2.96
N ALA A 6 26.93 -13.29 3.53
CA ALA A 6 25.85 -12.70 2.74
C ALA A 6 26.37 -11.61 1.79
N THR A 7 27.45 -10.92 2.18
CA THR A 7 28.19 -9.95 1.35
C THR A 7 28.77 -10.60 0.10
N LYS A 8 29.46 -11.76 0.22
CA LYS A 8 30.06 -12.46 -0.92
C LYS A 8 28.99 -12.85 -1.94
N LYS A 9 27.87 -13.42 -1.47
CA LYS A 9 26.75 -13.80 -2.34
C LYS A 9 26.20 -12.59 -3.11
N LYS A 10 26.01 -11.47 -2.42
CA LYS A 10 25.49 -10.23 -3.01
C LYS A 10 26.43 -9.63 -4.06
N LEU A 11 27.74 -9.70 -3.87
CA LEU A 11 28.73 -9.25 -4.87
C LEU A 11 28.72 -10.16 -6.11
N MET A 12 28.61 -11.48 -5.93
CA MET A 12 28.50 -12.43 -7.05
C MET A 12 27.18 -12.24 -7.83
N ASP A 13 26.07 -11.99 -7.14
CA ASP A 13 24.76 -11.70 -7.77
C ASP A 13 24.78 -10.39 -8.59
N LEU A 14 25.74 -9.49 -8.32
CA LEU A 14 25.98 -8.26 -9.09
C LEU A 14 26.93 -8.45 -10.29
N GLY A 15 27.39 -9.68 -10.53
CA GLY A 15 28.26 -10.02 -11.66
C GLY A 15 29.76 -9.75 -11.41
N ILE A 16 30.17 -9.55 -10.16
CA ILE A 16 31.60 -9.46 -9.79
C ILE A 16 32.19 -10.87 -9.71
N ASP A 17 33.38 -11.06 -10.27
CA ASP A 17 34.10 -12.34 -10.27
C ASP A 17 34.28 -12.90 -8.86
N GLU A 18 34.21 -14.23 -8.71
CA GLU A 18 34.21 -14.90 -7.42
C GLU A 18 35.48 -14.60 -6.60
N ASN A 19 36.63 -14.42 -7.25
CA ASN A 19 37.89 -14.12 -6.59
C ASN A 19 37.87 -12.73 -5.93
N PHE A 20 37.36 -11.72 -6.64
CA PHE A 20 37.23 -10.36 -6.11
C PHE A 20 36.11 -10.25 -5.07
N ALA A 21 35.00 -10.95 -5.29
CA ALA A 21 33.89 -11.03 -4.34
C ALA A 21 34.33 -11.67 -3.01
N HIS A 22 35.25 -12.65 -3.04
CA HIS A 22 35.83 -13.23 -1.84
C HIS A 22 36.73 -12.24 -1.08
N ALA A 23 37.65 -11.57 -1.79
CA ALA A 23 38.58 -10.60 -1.18
C ALA A 23 37.86 -9.39 -0.55
N LEU A 24 36.82 -8.89 -1.21
CA LEU A 24 36.02 -7.76 -0.70
C LEU A 24 35.10 -8.14 0.46
N ALA A 25 34.68 -9.40 0.53
CA ALA A 25 33.76 -9.88 1.55
C ALA A 25 34.46 -10.53 2.77
N ASP A 26 35.79 -10.58 2.77
CA ASP A 26 36.58 -11.08 3.89
C ASP A 26 36.43 -10.13 5.09
N ASP A 27 35.82 -10.65 6.16
CA ASP A 27 35.43 -9.97 7.40
C ASP A 27 34.67 -8.62 7.27
N ARG A 28 34.03 -8.35 6.13
CA ARG A 28 33.33 -7.09 5.86
C ARG A 28 31.85 -7.24 5.55
N LYS A 29 31.04 -6.34 6.10
CA LYS A 29 29.61 -6.26 5.80
C LYS A 29 29.39 -5.45 4.52
N TRP A 30 28.26 -5.67 3.86
CA TRP A 30 27.87 -4.93 2.66
C TRP A 30 27.92 -3.40 2.84
N ASP A 31 27.59 -2.92 4.03
CA ASP A 31 27.63 -1.48 4.34
C ASP A 31 29.04 -0.90 4.39
N ASP A 32 30.04 -1.72 4.68
CA ASP A 32 31.45 -1.32 4.67
C ASP A 32 31.98 -1.31 3.22
N VAL A 33 31.55 -2.28 2.40
CA VAL A 33 31.99 -2.42 1.00
C VAL A 33 31.43 -1.31 0.10
N LYS A 34 30.20 -0.82 0.35
CA LYS A 34 29.55 0.19 -0.50
C LYS A 34 30.14 1.60 -0.37
N VAL A 35 30.88 1.89 0.69
CA VAL A 35 31.50 3.21 0.96
C VAL A 35 32.98 3.25 0.59
N MET A 36 33.52 2.15 0.06
CA MET A 36 34.92 2.05 -0.32
C MET A 36 35.24 2.87 -1.55
N THR A 37 36.41 3.51 -1.55
CA THR A 37 36.89 4.23 -2.73
C THR A 37 37.48 3.25 -3.76
N GLN A 38 37.53 3.66 -5.02
CA GLN A 38 38.19 2.90 -6.09
C GLN A 38 39.64 2.53 -5.74
N ALA A 39 40.37 3.42 -5.06
CA ALA A 39 41.75 3.17 -4.65
C ALA A 39 41.88 2.08 -3.57
N ASP A 40 40.88 1.96 -2.69
CA ASP A 40 40.85 0.92 -1.66
C ASP A 40 40.51 -0.44 -2.27
N ILE A 41 39.57 -0.47 -3.22
CA ILE A 41 39.21 -1.67 -3.98
C ILE A 41 40.43 -2.20 -4.76
N ALA A 42 41.17 -1.31 -5.42
CA ALA A 42 42.39 -1.69 -6.15
C ALA A 42 43.46 -2.30 -5.23
N LYS A 43 43.65 -1.75 -4.03
CA LYS A 43 44.62 -2.26 -3.05
C LYS A 43 44.23 -3.63 -2.48
N ILE A 44 42.94 -3.87 -2.29
CA ILE A 44 42.43 -5.09 -1.64
C ILE A 44 42.29 -6.25 -2.63
N CYS A 45 41.92 -5.94 -3.87
CA CYS A 45 41.78 -6.93 -4.93
C CYS A 45 43.07 -7.13 -5.73
N GLU A 46 44.14 -6.38 -5.43
CA GLU A 46 45.43 -6.39 -6.14
C GLU A 46 45.28 -6.27 -7.66
N THR A 47 44.38 -5.37 -8.12
CA THR A 47 44.07 -5.20 -9.54
C THR A 47 44.56 -3.86 -10.09
N ASP A 48 44.54 -3.75 -11.41
CA ASP A 48 44.68 -2.49 -12.12
C ASP A 48 43.51 -1.52 -11.82
N SER A 49 43.77 -0.23 -12.06
CA SER A 49 42.83 0.86 -11.77
C SER A 49 41.53 0.78 -12.58
N GLU A 50 41.58 0.21 -13.79
CA GLU A 50 40.41 0.09 -14.66
C GLU A 50 39.46 -1.00 -14.15
N THR A 51 39.99 -2.16 -13.79
CA THR A 51 39.19 -3.25 -13.18
C THR A 51 38.59 -2.83 -11.84
N ALA A 52 39.36 -2.14 -11.00
CA ALA A 52 38.84 -1.59 -9.74
C ALA A 52 37.76 -0.52 -9.96
N GLY A 53 37.90 0.30 -11.01
CA GLY A 53 36.91 1.29 -11.44
C GLY A 53 35.60 0.65 -11.87
N ASN A 54 35.66 -0.44 -12.63
CA ASN A 54 34.48 -1.19 -13.07
C ASN A 54 33.73 -1.82 -11.89
N ILE A 55 34.46 -2.39 -10.92
CA ILE A 55 33.87 -2.96 -9.69
C ILE A 55 33.22 -1.86 -8.85
N HIS A 56 33.91 -0.74 -8.65
CA HIS A 56 33.40 0.42 -7.92
C HIS A 56 32.13 0.99 -8.58
N ALA A 57 32.13 1.16 -9.90
CA ALA A 57 30.97 1.61 -10.67
C ALA A 57 29.78 0.63 -10.54
N THR A 58 30.04 -0.67 -10.56
CA THR A 58 29.00 -1.70 -10.39
C THR A 58 28.39 -1.66 -8.98
N ILE A 59 29.20 -1.44 -7.94
CA ILE A 59 28.75 -1.31 -6.55
C ILE A 59 27.93 -0.03 -6.35
N ILE A 60 28.35 1.09 -6.94
CA ILE A 60 27.60 2.36 -6.89
C ILE A 60 26.28 2.23 -7.66
N ALA A 61 26.29 1.64 -8.86
CA ALA A 61 25.09 1.41 -9.65
C ALA A 61 24.08 0.54 -8.90
N ALA A 62 24.54 -0.49 -8.18
CA ALA A 62 23.69 -1.31 -7.32
C ALA A 62 23.09 -0.53 -6.13
N THR A 63 23.80 0.48 -5.64
CA THR A 63 23.35 1.34 -4.53
C THR A 63 22.36 2.41 -5.02
N GLN A 64 22.58 2.96 -6.22
CA GLN A 64 21.66 3.88 -6.90
C GLN A 64 20.38 3.18 -7.37
N LYS A 65 20.42 1.90 -7.76
CA LYS A 65 19.21 1.12 -8.07
C LYS A 65 18.25 0.96 -6.89
N GLY A 66 18.74 1.11 -5.65
CA GLY A 66 17.92 1.18 -4.43
C GLY A 66 17.32 2.57 -4.16
N ARG A 67 17.77 3.61 -4.88
CA ARG A 67 17.41 5.01 -4.68
C ARG A 67 16.63 5.60 -5.87
N ASP A 68 16.83 5.09 -7.08
CA ASP A 68 16.23 5.59 -8.33
C ASP A 68 15.08 4.73 -8.88
N GLY A 69 14.58 3.76 -8.10
CA GLY A 69 13.39 2.99 -8.45
C GLY A 69 12.05 3.76 -8.31
N ASP A 70 12.09 5.06 -8.05
CA ASP A 70 10.91 5.88 -7.74
C ASP A 70 10.79 7.13 -8.62
N ALA A 71 11.51 7.16 -9.75
CA ALA A 71 11.53 8.30 -10.69
C ALA A 71 11.12 7.91 -12.12
N GLU A 72 10.19 6.96 -12.26
CA GLU A 72 9.43 6.81 -13.49
C GLU A 72 8.04 7.39 -13.26
N SER A 73 7.66 8.34 -14.13
CA SER A 73 6.46 9.18 -14.10
C SER A 73 5.17 8.39 -13.84
N THR A 74 4.92 8.11 -12.57
CA THR A 74 3.62 7.67 -12.06
C THR A 74 2.83 8.92 -11.73
N GLY A 75 1.57 9.01 -12.19
CA GLY A 75 0.64 10.03 -11.70
C GLY A 75 0.56 9.99 -10.17
N PRO A 76 -0.04 10.99 -9.48
CA PRO A 76 0.07 11.13 -8.04
C PRO A 76 -0.43 9.86 -7.31
N VAL A 77 0.50 8.99 -6.91
CA VAL A 77 0.23 7.81 -6.08
C VAL A 77 0.38 8.25 -4.64
N THR A 78 -0.74 8.38 -3.94
CA THR A 78 -0.75 8.70 -2.51
C THR A 78 -0.20 7.52 -1.70
N LYS A 79 1.09 7.57 -1.34
CA LYS A 79 1.74 6.57 -0.49
C LYS A 79 1.45 6.86 0.99
N VAL A 80 0.45 6.20 1.56
CA VAL A 80 0.18 6.29 3.01
C VAL A 80 1.12 5.35 3.77
N ARG A 81 2.21 5.86 4.34
CA ARG A 81 3.02 5.11 5.31
C ARG A 81 2.34 5.14 6.67
N LEU A 82 1.99 3.96 7.21
CA LEU A 82 1.72 3.85 8.65
C LEU A 82 3.05 4.09 9.38
N SER A 83 3.20 5.24 10.06
CA SER A 83 4.38 5.48 10.87
C SER A 83 4.46 4.44 12.00
N GLY A 84 5.48 3.58 11.96
CA GLY A 84 5.88 2.77 13.10
C GLY A 84 6.17 3.70 14.29
N ARG A 85 5.42 3.50 15.37
CA ARG A 85 5.53 4.13 16.70
C ARG A 85 6.87 4.84 17.01
N SER A 86 6.81 6.17 17.14
CA SER A 86 7.31 6.93 18.30
C SER A 86 7.07 8.42 18.06
N SER A 87 5.84 8.88 18.27
CA SER A 87 5.53 10.32 18.28
C SER A 87 4.50 10.56 19.38
N LYS A 88 4.86 11.46 20.29
CA LYS A 88 4.15 11.77 21.53
C LYS A 88 2.66 11.94 21.30
N ARG A 89 1.84 11.25 22.10
CA ARG A 89 0.38 11.41 22.19
C ARG A 89 0.05 12.88 22.43
N ARG A 90 -0.22 13.63 21.35
CA ARG A 90 -1.09 14.81 21.43
C ARG A 90 -2.50 14.26 21.64
N THR A 91 -3.09 14.57 22.79
CA THR A 91 -4.52 14.39 23.08
C THR A 91 -5.33 15.29 22.13
N ARG A 92 -5.42 14.90 20.85
CA ARG A 92 -6.53 15.33 20.01
C ARG A 92 -7.76 14.61 20.53
N ALA A 93 -8.83 15.37 20.78
CA ALA A 93 -10.14 14.82 21.05
C ALA A 93 -10.39 13.70 20.04
N LYS A 94 -10.57 12.49 20.56
CA LYS A 94 -10.91 11.33 19.77
C LYS A 94 -12.28 11.69 19.17
N THR A 95 -12.33 12.20 17.95
CA THR A 95 -13.53 12.11 17.13
C THR A 95 -13.70 10.64 16.86
N VAL A 96 -14.25 9.94 17.87
CA VAL A 96 -14.85 8.63 17.70
C VAL A 96 -15.99 8.94 16.75
N VAL A 97 -15.77 8.67 15.47
CA VAL A 97 -16.89 8.53 14.55
C VAL A 97 -17.66 7.37 15.13
N ASP A 98 -18.86 7.65 15.64
CA ASP A 98 -19.74 6.60 16.14
C ASP A 98 -19.88 5.56 15.04
N MET A 99 -19.75 4.28 15.39
CA MET A 99 -19.96 3.22 14.42
C MET A 99 -21.35 3.42 13.83
N GLU A 100 -21.43 3.48 12.50
CA GLU A 100 -22.71 3.56 11.82
C GLU A 100 -23.59 2.42 12.36
N PRO A 101 -24.80 2.72 12.85
CA PRO A 101 -25.68 1.70 13.35
C PRO A 101 -25.95 0.74 12.19
N TYR A 102 -25.71 -0.54 12.45
CA TYR A 102 -25.96 -1.58 11.45
C TYR A 102 -27.46 -1.56 11.12
N ASP A 103 -27.78 -1.15 9.90
CA ASP A 103 -29.14 -1.12 9.37
C ASP A 103 -29.62 -2.55 9.13
N TYR A 104 -30.19 -3.14 10.17
CA TYR A 104 -30.75 -4.48 10.15
C TYR A 104 -31.89 -4.57 9.13
N ASP A 105 -32.73 -3.55 9.04
CA ASP A 105 -33.92 -3.55 8.20
C ASP A 105 -33.55 -3.58 6.71
N ARG A 106 -32.56 -2.77 6.28
CA ARG A 106 -32.04 -2.82 4.92
C ARG A 106 -31.37 -4.15 4.60
N LYS A 107 -30.65 -4.75 5.55
CA LYS A 107 -30.06 -6.09 5.38
C LYS A 107 -31.15 -7.16 5.23
N MET A 108 -32.20 -7.10 6.03
CA MET A 108 -33.34 -8.02 5.96
C MET A 108 -34.14 -7.83 4.67
N LEU A 109 -34.29 -6.60 4.18
CA LEU A 109 -34.87 -6.32 2.86
C LEU A 109 -34.03 -6.89 1.72
N ALA A 110 -32.70 -6.87 1.81
CA ALA A 110 -31.83 -7.54 0.84
C ALA A 110 -31.93 -9.09 0.91
N MET A 111 -32.43 -9.63 2.02
CA MET A 111 -32.79 -11.04 2.15
C MET A 111 -34.24 -11.32 1.75
N ALA A 112 -35.07 -10.29 1.54
CA ALA A 112 -36.44 -10.46 1.09
C ALA A 112 -36.43 -10.96 -0.35
N ASN A 113 -36.91 -12.18 -0.54
CA ASN A 113 -36.93 -12.84 -1.82
C ASN A 113 -38.01 -12.20 -2.70
N GLU A 114 -37.62 -11.53 -3.78
CA GLU A 114 -38.55 -10.84 -4.70
C GLU A 114 -39.58 -11.80 -5.32
N LEU A 115 -39.26 -13.09 -5.36
CA LEU A 115 -40.10 -14.18 -5.87
C LEU A 115 -40.95 -14.87 -4.79
N ALA A 116 -40.90 -14.44 -3.52
CA ALA A 116 -41.67 -15.07 -2.43
C ALA A 116 -43.20 -15.05 -2.65
N GLN A 117 -43.70 -14.05 -3.39
CA GLN A 117 -45.12 -13.94 -3.72
C GLN A 117 -45.52 -14.72 -4.98
N ASP A 118 -44.57 -15.37 -5.65
CA ASP A 118 -44.84 -16.11 -6.87
C ASP A 118 -45.66 -17.38 -6.57
N PRO A 119 -46.76 -17.65 -7.33
CA PRO A 119 -47.55 -18.87 -7.19
C PRO A 119 -46.75 -20.17 -7.31
N VAL A 120 -45.62 -20.15 -8.03
CA VAL A 120 -44.69 -21.27 -8.17
C VAL A 120 -43.86 -21.45 -6.90
N TYR A 121 -43.33 -20.35 -6.35
CA TYR A 121 -42.50 -20.35 -5.15
C TYR A 121 -43.27 -20.91 -3.94
N GLN A 122 -44.48 -20.41 -3.71
CA GLN A 122 -45.35 -20.88 -2.61
C GLN A 122 -45.68 -22.38 -2.72
N LYS A 123 -45.86 -22.89 -3.95
CA LYS A 123 -46.14 -24.31 -4.17
C LYS A 123 -44.91 -25.20 -3.97
N LEU A 124 -43.71 -24.68 -4.21
CA LEU A 124 -42.46 -25.36 -3.91
C LEU A 124 -42.17 -25.35 -2.41
N GLU A 125 -42.42 -24.23 -1.73
CA GLU A 125 -42.32 -24.09 -0.28
C GLU A 125 -43.25 -25.07 0.45
N GLU A 126 -44.54 -25.09 0.10
CA GLU A 126 -45.51 -26.08 0.60
C GLU A 126 -45.04 -27.54 0.38
N ALA A 127 -44.40 -27.82 -0.76
CA ALA A 127 -43.90 -29.15 -1.09
C ALA A 127 -42.62 -29.52 -0.32
N VAL A 128 -41.77 -28.54 0.00
CA VAL A 128 -40.57 -28.72 0.83
C VAL A 128 -40.95 -28.92 2.29
N GLU A 129 -41.89 -28.13 2.81
CA GLU A 129 -42.44 -28.30 4.17
C GLU A 129 -43.05 -29.68 4.35
N ALA A 130 -43.81 -30.16 3.34
CA ALA A 130 -44.41 -31.50 3.37
C ALA A 130 -43.38 -32.64 3.43
N THR A 131 -42.18 -32.41 2.90
CA THR A 131 -41.08 -33.39 2.91
C THR A 131 -40.20 -33.25 4.16
N GLY A 132 -40.31 -32.14 4.91
CA GLY A 132 -39.59 -31.90 6.16
C GLY A 132 -38.07 -31.71 5.99
N SER A 133 -37.61 -31.36 4.78
CA SER A 133 -36.18 -31.21 4.49
C SER A 133 -35.69 -29.80 4.80
N GLY A 134 -34.86 -29.65 5.84
CA GLY A 134 -34.20 -28.39 6.20
C GLY A 134 -33.00 -28.01 5.32
N ARG A 135 -32.78 -28.71 4.20
CA ARG A 135 -31.64 -28.47 3.28
C ARG A 135 -31.93 -27.44 2.19
N PHE A 136 -33.19 -27.05 2.02
CA PHE A 136 -33.58 -26.04 1.04
C PHE A 136 -33.41 -24.65 1.62
N THR A 137 -32.61 -23.81 0.95
CA THR A 137 -32.49 -22.39 1.26
C THR A 137 -33.39 -21.58 0.33
N ASP A 138 -33.76 -20.37 0.73
CA ASP A 138 -34.62 -19.48 -0.06
C ASP A 138 -34.06 -19.20 -1.45
N ARG A 139 -32.72 -19.22 -1.58
CA ARG A 139 -32.02 -19.10 -2.87
C ARG A 139 -32.27 -20.29 -3.78
N ILE A 140 -32.22 -21.52 -3.24
CA ILE A 140 -32.53 -22.73 -4.02
C ILE A 140 -33.98 -22.67 -4.51
N LEU A 141 -34.92 -22.20 -3.67
CA LEU A 141 -36.31 -22.02 -4.07
C LEU A 141 -36.47 -20.94 -5.15
N SER A 142 -35.71 -19.84 -5.07
CA SER A 142 -35.67 -18.80 -6.11
C SER A 142 -35.15 -19.36 -7.43
N ASP A 143 -34.00 -20.04 -7.40
CA ASP A 143 -33.37 -20.64 -8.59
C ASP A 143 -34.30 -21.69 -9.25
N LEU A 144 -35.01 -22.49 -8.44
CA LEU A 144 -36.00 -23.45 -8.94
C LEU A 144 -37.22 -22.76 -9.55
N THR A 145 -37.65 -21.64 -8.98
CA THR A 145 -38.77 -20.83 -9.49
C THR A 145 -38.41 -20.20 -10.82
N GLU A 146 -37.22 -19.59 -10.93
CA GLU A 146 -36.69 -19.06 -12.19
C GLU A 146 -36.55 -20.16 -13.25
N ALA A 147 -36.04 -21.34 -12.88
CA ALA A 147 -35.94 -22.47 -13.79
C ALA A 147 -37.31 -22.97 -14.29
N CYS A 148 -38.35 -22.90 -13.44
CA CYS A 148 -39.72 -23.23 -13.83
C CYS A 148 -40.31 -22.18 -14.80
N HIS A 149 -40.04 -20.90 -14.56
CA HIS A 149 -40.46 -19.80 -15.43
C HIS A 149 -39.74 -19.81 -16.77
N ALA A 150 -38.44 -20.10 -16.79
CA ALA A 150 -37.65 -20.27 -18.02
C ALA A 150 -38.20 -21.40 -18.90
N ARG A 151 -38.81 -22.42 -18.30
CA ARG A 151 -39.50 -23.52 -19.00
C ARG A 151 -40.97 -23.20 -19.35
N GLY A 152 -41.41 -21.94 -19.15
CA GLY A 152 -42.73 -21.45 -19.49
C GLY A 152 -43.85 -21.85 -18.51
N LYS A 153 -43.52 -22.41 -17.34
CA LYS A 153 -44.52 -22.83 -16.34
C LYS A 153 -44.79 -21.73 -15.32
N LYS A 154 -45.84 -20.93 -15.57
CA LYS A 154 -46.29 -19.86 -14.66
C LYS A 154 -47.02 -20.35 -13.40
N LYS A 155 -47.40 -21.63 -13.35
CA LYS A 155 -48.06 -22.29 -12.21
C LYS A 155 -47.66 -23.76 -12.17
N LEU A 156 -47.38 -24.30 -10.98
CA LEU A 156 -47.18 -25.73 -10.78
C LEU A 156 -48.38 -26.37 -10.07
N THR A 157 -48.74 -27.57 -10.50
CA THR A 157 -49.69 -28.41 -9.76
C THR A 157 -48.98 -29.10 -8.60
N LYS A 158 -49.70 -29.45 -7.52
CA LYS A 158 -49.12 -30.15 -6.35
C LYS A 158 -48.28 -31.39 -6.72
N PRO A 159 -48.69 -32.27 -7.66
CA PRO A 159 -47.88 -33.42 -8.06
C PRO A 159 -46.60 -33.03 -8.82
N GLN A 160 -46.64 -31.93 -9.58
CA GLN A 160 -45.47 -31.44 -10.30
C GLN A 160 -44.47 -30.79 -9.34
N ALA A 161 -44.95 -29.99 -8.38
CA ALA A 161 -44.10 -29.39 -7.35
C ALA A 161 -43.40 -30.47 -6.52
N LYS A 162 -44.14 -31.50 -6.08
CA LYS A 162 -43.57 -32.64 -5.37
C LYS A 162 -42.47 -33.34 -6.18
N LYS A 163 -42.71 -33.65 -7.45
CA LYS A 163 -41.69 -34.26 -8.31
C LYS A 163 -40.43 -33.40 -8.46
N VAL A 164 -40.60 -32.08 -8.59
CA VAL A 164 -39.46 -31.16 -8.70
C VAL A 164 -38.63 -31.17 -7.41
N VAL A 165 -39.30 -31.17 -6.24
CA VAL A 165 -38.63 -31.24 -4.94
C VAL A 165 -37.95 -32.59 -4.73
N ASP A 166 -38.61 -33.70 -5.07
CA ASP A 166 -38.05 -35.05 -4.95
C ASP A 166 -36.78 -35.20 -5.80
N GLU A 167 -36.80 -34.76 -7.06
CA GLU A 167 -35.63 -34.77 -7.94
C GLU A 167 -34.53 -33.80 -7.45
N ALA A 168 -34.92 -32.65 -6.89
CA ALA A 168 -33.96 -31.72 -6.31
C ALA A 168 -33.26 -32.31 -5.08
N ILE A 169 -33.97 -33.10 -4.25
CA ILE A 169 -33.37 -33.83 -3.13
C ILE A 169 -32.35 -34.84 -3.64
N VAL A 170 -32.71 -35.66 -4.64
CA VAL A 170 -31.78 -36.63 -5.25
C VAL A 170 -30.55 -35.92 -5.83
N ALA A 171 -30.73 -34.79 -6.50
CA ALA A 171 -29.63 -33.99 -7.01
C ALA A 171 -28.74 -33.43 -5.90
N LEU A 172 -29.32 -32.96 -4.79
CA LEU A 172 -28.59 -32.46 -3.63
C LEU A 172 -27.81 -33.57 -2.91
N GLU A 173 -28.40 -34.76 -2.77
CA GLU A 173 -27.70 -35.92 -2.21
C GLU A 173 -26.51 -36.32 -3.08
N ARG A 174 -26.69 -36.34 -4.41
CA ARG A 174 -25.60 -36.64 -5.35
C ARG A 174 -24.50 -35.57 -5.37
N ALA A 175 -24.85 -34.31 -5.11
CA ALA A 175 -23.90 -33.20 -5.05
C ALA A 175 -23.22 -33.06 -3.68
N SER A 176 -23.68 -33.82 -2.67
CA SER A 176 -23.09 -33.81 -1.34
C SER A 176 -21.73 -34.52 -1.37
N ILE A 177 -20.80 -34.06 -0.53
CA ILE A 177 -19.52 -34.74 -0.34
C ILE A 177 -19.73 -36.07 0.37
N ASP A 178 -19.02 -37.11 -0.09
CA ASP A 178 -19.05 -38.42 0.55
C ASP A 178 -18.51 -38.34 1.99
N PRO A 179 -19.15 -38.99 2.97
CA PRO A 179 -18.63 -39.05 4.33
C PRO A 179 -17.21 -39.65 4.36
N TYR A 180 -16.36 -39.12 5.23
CA TYR A 180 -14.96 -39.53 5.41
C TYR A 180 -13.99 -39.18 4.28
N GLU A 181 -14.42 -38.41 3.29
CA GLU A 181 -13.52 -37.86 2.27
C GLU A 181 -12.50 -36.90 2.90
N ALA A 182 -11.25 -36.92 2.42
CA ALA A 182 -10.14 -36.13 2.96
C ALA A 182 -10.18 -34.67 2.46
N ALA A 183 -11.28 -33.97 2.74
CA ALA A 183 -11.57 -32.63 2.23
C ALA A 183 -10.45 -31.61 2.52
N GLY A 184 -9.78 -31.72 3.66
CA GLY A 184 -8.65 -30.84 4.01
C GLY A 184 -7.45 -30.98 3.09
N ILE A 185 -7.09 -32.21 2.70
CA ILE A 185 -5.96 -32.48 1.80
C ILE A 185 -6.29 -32.02 0.38
N ILE A 186 -7.50 -32.35 -0.10
CA ILE A 186 -7.98 -31.93 -1.42
C ILE A 186 -7.99 -30.40 -1.49
N THR A 187 -8.54 -29.72 -0.48
CA THR A 187 -8.59 -28.25 -0.45
C THR A 187 -7.20 -27.63 -0.47
N ALA A 188 -6.26 -28.18 0.31
CA ALA A 188 -4.88 -27.68 0.33
C ALA A 188 -4.20 -27.83 -1.04
N GLN A 189 -4.39 -28.97 -1.72
CA GLN A 189 -3.85 -29.20 -3.06
C GLN A 189 -4.53 -28.28 -4.09
N SER A 190 -5.86 -28.15 -4.07
CA SER A 190 -6.61 -27.32 -5.02
C SER A 190 -6.25 -25.83 -4.94
N ILE A 191 -5.88 -25.31 -3.77
CA ILE A 191 -5.37 -23.94 -3.60
C ILE A 191 -3.88 -23.85 -3.99
N GLY A 192 -3.09 -24.87 -3.66
CA GLY A 192 -1.63 -24.86 -3.87
C GLY A 192 -1.19 -25.10 -5.31
N GLU A 193 -1.85 -25.99 -6.04
CA GLU A 193 -1.53 -26.33 -7.43
C GLU A 193 -1.53 -25.11 -8.37
N PRO A 194 -2.57 -24.26 -8.43
CA PRO A 194 -2.57 -23.08 -9.28
C PRO A 194 -1.52 -22.04 -8.84
N GLY A 195 -1.08 -22.06 -7.56
CA GLY A 195 -0.03 -21.18 -7.07
C GLY A 195 1.28 -21.32 -7.84
N THR A 196 1.58 -22.50 -8.37
CA THR A 196 2.74 -22.76 -9.24
C THR A 196 2.62 -22.09 -10.61
N GLN A 197 1.38 -21.95 -11.12
CA GLN A 197 1.07 -21.34 -12.42
C GLN A 197 0.87 -19.83 -12.34
N MET A 198 0.52 -19.30 -11.16
CA MET A 198 0.26 -17.87 -10.94
C MET A 198 1.51 -16.99 -11.10
N THR A 199 2.71 -17.57 -11.16
CA THR A 199 3.97 -16.82 -11.37
C THR A 199 4.10 -16.24 -12.79
N MET A 200 3.39 -16.78 -13.78
CA MET A 200 3.55 -16.42 -15.21
C MET A 200 2.45 -15.51 -15.77
N ARG A 201 1.40 -15.16 -15.00
CA ARG A 201 0.16 -14.57 -15.57
C ARG A 201 -0.20 -13.13 -15.16
N THR A 202 0.64 -12.38 -14.44
CA THR A 202 0.18 -11.12 -13.83
C THR A 202 1.14 -9.93 -13.94
N PHE A 203 1.46 -9.50 -15.16
CA PHE A 203 2.16 -8.22 -15.34
C PHE A 203 1.52 -7.28 -16.38
N HIS A 204 0.23 -7.42 -16.70
CA HIS A 204 -0.42 -6.47 -17.61
C HIS A 204 -1.86 -6.19 -17.17
N TYR A 205 -2.03 -5.32 -16.17
CA TYR A 205 -3.28 -4.57 -16.03
C TYR A 205 -3.18 -3.35 -16.95
N ALA A 206 -3.47 -3.55 -18.24
CA ALA A 206 -3.53 -2.43 -19.18
C ALA A 206 -4.67 -1.49 -18.77
N GLY A 207 -4.34 -0.24 -18.44
CA GLY A 207 -5.34 0.84 -18.28
C GLY A 207 -5.64 1.32 -16.85
N VAL A 208 -4.98 0.83 -15.81
CA VAL A 208 -5.17 1.36 -14.43
C VAL A 208 -3.84 1.84 -13.87
N ALA A 209 -3.68 3.17 -13.74
CA ALA A 209 -2.41 3.84 -13.48
C ALA A 209 -1.78 3.59 -12.09
N THR A 210 -2.42 2.86 -11.17
CA THR A 210 -2.06 2.98 -9.74
C THR A 210 -2.18 1.71 -8.90
N VAL A 211 -2.56 0.56 -9.44
CA VAL A 211 -2.56 -0.67 -8.64
C VAL A 211 -1.34 -1.49 -9.05
N ASN A 212 -0.32 -1.50 -8.21
CA ASN A 212 0.71 -2.52 -8.23
C ASN A 212 0.05 -3.87 -7.90
N VAL A 213 -0.64 -4.47 -8.88
CA VAL A 213 -1.24 -5.82 -8.82
C VAL A 213 -0.12 -6.87 -8.96
N THR A 214 1.00 -6.68 -8.27
CA THR A 214 2.14 -7.62 -8.33
C THR A 214 2.08 -8.67 -7.23
N GLN A 215 1.02 -8.71 -6.43
CA GLN A 215 0.93 -9.63 -5.31
C GLN A 215 0.02 -10.82 -5.62
N GLY A 216 0.36 -11.64 -6.60
CA GLY A 216 -0.31 -12.93 -6.82
C GLY A 216 0.03 -13.91 -5.68
N LEU A 217 1.00 -14.79 -5.92
CA LEU A 217 1.46 -15.75 -4.92
C LEU A 217 1.99 -15.11 -3.62
N PRO A 218 2.76 -14.01 -3.64
CA PRO A 218 3.24 -13.38 -2.41
C PRO A 218 2.09 -12.93 -1.48
N ARG A 219 0.96 -12.45 -2.02
CA ARG A 219 -0.18 -12.03 -1.19
C ARG A 219 -0.85 -13.20 -0.49
N ILE A 220 -1.03 -14.31 -1.21
CA ILE A 220 -1.64 -15.52 -0.67
C ILE A 220 -0.80 -16.00 0.53
N ILE A 221 0.53 -16.00 0.39
CA ILE A 221 1.45 -16.36 1.48
C ILE A 221 1.29 -15.40 2.67
N GLU A 222 1.25 -14.07 2.45
CA GLU A 222 1.06 -13.11 3.54
C GLU A 222 -0.23 -13.33 4.34
N ILE A 223 -1.33 -13.69 3.65
CA ILE A 223 -2.63 -13.92 4.25
C ILE A 223 -2.63 -15.24 5.04
N VAL A 224 -2.12 -16.32 4.45
CA VAL A 224 -2.07 -17.64 5.09
C VAL A 224 -1.14 -17.63 6.31
N ASP A 225 0.00 -16.94 6.22
CA ASP A 225 0.94 -16.75 7.34
C ASP A 225 0.42 -15.76 8.41
N ALA A 226 -0.72 -15.10 8.18
CA ALA A 226 -1.28 -14.06 9.04
C ALA A 226 -0.25 -12.98 9.44
N ARG A 227 0.51 -12.47 8.46
CA ARG A 227 1.57 -11.49 8.73
C ARG A 227 1.02 -10.22 9.35
N LYS A 228 1.69 -9.73 10.40
CA LYS A 228 1.29 -8.53 11.15
C LYS A 228 1.25 -7.25 10.30
N VAL A 229 2.20 -7.10 9.36
CA VAL A 229 2.26 -5.96 8.45
C VAL A 229 2.46 -6.51 7.03
N PRO A 230 1.49 -6.34 6.12
CA PRO A 230 1.65 -6.75 4.73
C PRO A 230 2.61 -5.82 4.00
N GLN A 231 3.26 -6.29 2.93
CA GLN A 231 4.26 -5.49 2.22
C GLN A 231 3.64 -4.31 1.46
N THR A 232 2.45 -4.47 0.89
CA THR A 232 1.70 -3.37 0.27
C THR A 232 0.31 -3.24 0.89
N PRO A 233 0.18 -2.56 2.04
CA PRO A 233 -1.13 -2.27 2.61
C PRO A 233 -1.89 -1.32 1.68
N THR A 234 -3.12 -1.69 1.31
CA THR A 234 -4.02 -0.86 0.52
C THR A 234 -5.29 -0.59 1.32
N MET A 235 -5.92 0.56 1.08
CA MET A 235 -7.15 0.95 1.74
C MET A 235 -8.10 1.56 0.72
N THR A 236 -9.33 1.05 0.67
CA THR A 236 -10.41 1.60 -0.16
C THR A 236 -11.31 2.44 0.71
N ILE A 237 -11.22 3.77 0.58
CA ILE A 237 -12.05 4.71 1.33
C ILE A 237 -13.29 5.04 0.50
N ARG A 238 -14.48 4.78 1.05
CA ARG A 238 -15.75 5.16 0.41
C ARG A 238 -16.18 6.54 0.89
N LEU A 239 -16.76 7.32 -0.03
CA LEU A 239 -17.35 8.62 0.26
C LEU A 239 -18.83 8.43 0.63
N THR A 240 -19.33 9.30 1.51
CA THR A 240 -20.77 9.39 1.83
C THR A 240 -21.58 9.87 0.63
N GLU A 241 -22.88 9.53 0.59
CA GLU A 241 -23.77 9.75 -0.56
C GLU A 241 -23.77 11.19 -1.08
N GLY A 242 -23.64 12.21 -0.20
CA GLY A 242 -23.57 13.62 -0.59
C GLY A 242 -22.26 14.07 -1.25
N GLN A 243 -21.17 13.31 -1.11
CA GLN A 243 -19.83 13.65 -1.65
C GLN A 243 -19.38 12.69 -2.75
N MET A 244 -20.14 11.62 -3.01
CA MET A 244 -19.79 10.59 -3.99
C MET A 244 -19.74 11.13 -5.43
N GLN A 245 -20.56 12.13 -5.76
CA GLN A 245 -20.62 12.70 -7.10
C GLN A 245 -19.73 13.94 -7.29
N ASP A 246 -19.13 14.48 -6.23
CA ASP A 246 -18.26 15.66 -6.31
C ASP A 246 -16.78 15.27 -6.31
N GLY A 247 -16.16 15.36 -7.48
CA GLY A 247 -14.72 15.12 -7.65
C GLY A 247 -13.84 16.09 -6.86
N LYS A 248 -14.30 17.32 -6.59
CA LYS A 248 -13.54 18.30 -5.79
C LYS A 248 -13.55 17.93 -4.31
N ALA A 249 -14.69 17.47 -3.79
CA ALA A 249 -14.79 16.96 -2.42
C ALA A 249 -13.89 15.73 -2.23
N ALA A 250 -13.90 14.80 -3.19
CA ALA A 250 -13.02 13.63 -3.18
C ALA A 250 -11.53 14.03 -3.15
N GLN A 251 -11.11 14.96 -4.00
CA GLN A 251 -9.73 15.45 -4.04
C GLN A 251 -9.33 16.15 -2.74
N LYS A 252 -10.23 16.94 -2.15
CA LYS A 252 -10.00 17.60 -0.86
C LYS A 252 -9.81 16.59 0.27
N LEU A 253 -10.61 15.52 0.30
CA LEU A 253 -10.45 14.46 1.28
C LEU A 253 -9.14 13.69 1.08
N ALA A 254 -8.79 13.37 -0.18
CA ALA A 254 -7.53 12.71 -0.49
C ALA A 254 -6.32 13.53 -0.01
N ALA A 255 -6.30 14.83 -0.29
CA ALA A 255 -5.26 15.74 0.17
C ALA A 255 -5.16 15.82 1.70
N ALA A 256 -6.27 15.68 2.43
CA ALA A 256 -6.29 15.71 3.89
C ALA A 256 -5.75 14.43 4.55
N ILE A 257 -5.87 13.29 3.87
CA ILE A 257 -5.40 11.97 4.36
C ILE A 257 -3.95 11.72 3.97
N GLU A 258 -3.51 12.31 2.86
CA GLU A 258 -2.16 12.16 2.36
C GLU A 258 -1.12 12.78 3.29
N VAL A 259 -0.15 11.95 3.69
CA VAL A 259 1.02 12.42 4.42
C VAL A 259 1.89 13.20 3.44
N THR A 260 2.01 14.50 3.65
CA THR A 260 2.85 15.38 2.85
C THR A 260 4.13 15.68 3.63
N THR A 261 5.27 15.35 3.05
CA THR A 261 6.59 15.68 3.58
C THR A 261 7.14 16.94 2.91
N THR A 262 8.19 17.54 3.50
CA THR A 262 8.82 18.75 2.94
C THR A 262 9.35 18.52 1.53
N VAL A 263 9.86 17.32 1.24
CA VAL A 263 10.38 16.92 -0.09
C VAL A 263 9.28 16.93 -1.17
N ASP A 264 8.03 16.65 -0.79
CA ASP A 264 6.91 16.64 -1.74
C ASP A 264 6.49 18.05 -2.19
N ILE A 265 6.78 19.06 -1.36
CA ILE A 265 6.28 20.43 -1.53
C ILE A 265 7.37 21.45 -1.84
N ALA A 266 8.64 21.13 -1.57
CA ALA A 266 9.75 22.06 -1.69
C ALA A 266 11.04 21.36 -2.10
N THR A 267 11.86 22.07 -2.89
CA THR A 267 13.27 21.70 -3.10
C THR A 267 14.10 22.34 -2.00
N LEU A 268 14.94 21.54 -1.32
CA LEU A 268 15.92 22.02 -0.35
C LEU A 268 17.23 22.39 -1.06
N GLU A 269 17.75 23.57 -0.77
CA GLU A 269 19.07 24.05 -1.18
C GLU A 269 19.87 24.47 0.04
N THR A 270 20.99 23.79 0.29
CA THR A 270 21.88 24.09 1.40
C THR A 270 22.95 25.08 0.97
N ASP A 271 22.91 26.31 1.52
CA ASP A 271 23.91 27.34 1.28
C ASP A 271 24.98 27.26 2.37
N VAL A 272 26.13 26.67 2.03
CA VAL A 272 27.24 26.41 2.94
C VAL A 272 27.96 27.72 3.33
N ALA A 273 27.99 28.71 2.45
CA ALA A 273 28.69 29.96 2.68
C ALA A 273 27.98 30.81 3.74
N GLN A 274 26.65 30.89 3.64
CA GLN A 274 25.81 31.66 4.56
C GLN A 274 25.19 30.80 5.68
N ARG A 275 25.52 29.51 5.72
CA ARG A 275 25.06 28.52 6.71
C ARG A 275 23.54 28.54 6.90
N ARG A 276 22.82 28.60 5.79
CA ARG A 276 21.36 28.69 5.74
C ARG A 276 20.80 27.59 4.85
N LEU A 277 19.58 27.19 5.15
CA LEU A 277 18.80 26.25 4.36
C LEU A 277 17.71 27.02 3.63
N VAL A 278 17.69 26.94 2.30
CA VAL A 278 16.71 27.61 1.45
C VAL A 278 15.74 26.56 0.93
N LEU A 279 14.45 26.77 1.14
CA LEU A 279 13.37 25.92 0.68
C LEU A 279 12.62 26.63 -0.44
N ASN A 280 12.77 26.12 -1.65
CA ASN A 280 12.07 26.61 -2.83
C ASN A 280 10.72 25.89 -2.96
N LEU A 281 9.63 26.59 -2.67
CA LEU A 281 8.28 26.02 -2.61
C LEU A 281 7.67 25.82 -4.01
N HIS A 282 7.19 24.61 -4.28
CA HIS A 282 6.47 24.30 -5.51
C HIS A 282 4.99 24.67 -5.40
N LYS A 283 4.61 25.81 -6.00
CA LYS A 283 3.23 26.32 -5.99
C LYS A 283 2.21 25.36 -6.59
N GLY A 284 2.61 24.52 -7.54
CA GLY A 284 1.74 23.49 -8.15
C GLY A 284 1.36 22.41 -7.15
N ASN A 285 2.36 21.83 -6.47
CA ASN A 285 2.17 20.77 -5.49
C ASN A 285 1.39 21.29 -4.27
N LEU A 286 1.70 22.50 -3.79
CA LEU A 286 0.96 23.14 -2.70
C LEU A 286 -0.55 23.29 -2.99
N LYS A 287 -0.90 23.68 -4.23
CA LYS A 287 -2.31 23.78 -4.65
C LYS A 287 -3.00 22.42 -4.69
N GLN A 288 -2.32 21.39 -5.18
CA GLN A 288 -2.87 20.02 -5.22
C GLN A 288 -3.10 19.46 -3.82
N ARG A 289 -2.24 19.80 -2.86
CA ARG A 289 -2.36 19.45 -1.44
C ARG A 289 -3.32 20.35 -0.65
N GLY A 290 -3.84 21.41 -1.25
CA GLY A 290 -4.70 22.38 -0.58
C GLY A 290 -4.01 23.15 0.56
N MET A 291 -2.68 23.34 0.48
CA MET A 291 -1.89 24.02 1.51
C MET A 291 -1.46 25.42 1.05
N SER A 292 -1.48 26.38 1.98
CA SER A 292 -0.93 27.71 1.75
C SER A 292 0.54 27.80 2.16
N ALA A 293 1.32 28.65 1.50
CA ALA A 293 2.74 28.84 1.83
C ALA A 293 2.95 29.42 3.24
N GLY A 294 1.99 30.20 3.74
CA GLY A 294 1.98 30.68 5.13
C GLY A 294 1.78 29.53 6.14
N GLU A 295 0.85 28.62 5.87
CA GLU A 295 0.68 27.42 6.71
C GLU A 295 1.92 26.52 6.72
N VAL A 296 2.66 26.45 5.62
CA VAL A 296 3.94 25.72 5.56
C VAL A 296 4.95 26.37 6.49
N LYS A 297 5.10 27.71 6.44
CA LYS A 297 5.96 28.47 7.34
C LYS A 297 5.60 28.18 8.81
N ASP A 298 4.33 28.36 9.19
CA ASP A 298 3.87 28.15 10.57
C ASP A 298 4.10 26.70 11.06
N LYS A 299 3.93 25.72 10.17
CA LYS A 299 4.19 24.30 10.50
C LYS A 299 5.68 24.03 10.68
N LEU A 300 6.53 24.62 9.84
CA LEU A 300 7.99 24.49 9.94
C LEU A 300 8.50 25.13 11.22
N GLU A 301 8.10 26.37 11.53
CA GLU A 301 8.49 27.07 12.77
C GLU A 301 8.10 26.25 14.02
N ARG A 302 6.90 25.65 14.03
CA ARG A 302 6.47 24.80 15.15
C ARG A 302 7.23 23.48 15.26
N ALA A 303 7.70 22.93 14.14
CA ALA A 303 8.40 21.66 14.10
C ALA A 303 9.87 21.81 14.47
N THR A 304 10.55 22.79 13.87
CA THR A 304 11.99 23.05 14.06
C THR A 304 12.27 23.96 15.26
N ARG A 305 11.27 24.71 15.73
CA ARG A 305 11.41 25.79 16.72
C ARG A 305 12.38 26.88 16.29
N LEU A 306 12.65 27.00 14.98
CA LEU A 306 13.50 28.02 14.40
C LEU A 306 12.63 29.09 13.74
N PHE A 307 13.18 30.30 13.64
CA PHE A 307 12.56 31.36 12.86
C PHE A 307 12.70 31.07 11.36
N VAL A 308 11.57 31.13 10.64
CA VAL A 308 11.55 30.88 9.19
C VAL A 308 11.33 32.20 8.47
N GLN A 309 12.35 32.65 7.74
CA GLN A 309 12.26 33.84 6.91
C GLN A 309 11.50 33.54 5.63
N ALA A 310 10.58 34.43 5.28
CA ALA A 310 9.84 34.38 4.04
C ALA A 310 10.28 35.53 3.13
N ASP A 311 10.53 35.27 1.85
CA ASP A 311 10.87 36.30 0.85
C ASP A 311 9.76 37.34 0.66
N LYS A 312 8.50 36.95 0.90
CA LYS A 312 7.32 37.82 0.77
C LYS A 312 6.33 37.58 1.91
N GLU A 313 5.75 38.66 2.43
CA GLU A 313 4.68 38.59 3.44
C GLU A 313 3.43 37.85 2.93
N LYS A 314 3.12 37.98 1.63
CA LYS A 314 1.96 37.33 0.99
C LYS A 314 2.42 36.35 -0.08
N ASN A 315 2.15 35.06 0.15
CA ASN A 315 2.51 33.93 -0.73
C ASN A 315 4.02 33.81 -1.01
N PRO A 316 4.84 33.49 0.00
CA PRO A 316 6.27 33.27 -0.22
C PRO A 316 6.53 32.13 -1.20
N SER A 317 7.49 32.34 -2.10
CA SER A 317 8.03 31.31 -3.00
C SER A 317 9.22 30.59 -2.39
N THR A 318 9.94 31.26 -1.49
CA THR A 318 11.15 30.76 -0.86
C THR A 318 11.04 30.99 0.64
N LEU A 319 11.43 29.96 1.41
CA LEU A 319 11.53 30.01 2.86
C LEU A 319 12.98 29.74 3.25
N THR A 320 13.57 30.61 4.05
CA THR A 320 14.96 30.47 4.49
C THR A 320 14.97 30.18 5.98
N MET A 321 15.73 29.16 6.37
CA MET A 321 15.95 28.79 7.77
C MET A 321 17.43 28.87 8.09
N ILE A 322 17.74 29.37 9.29
CA ILE A 322 19.11 29.43 9.78
C ILE A 322 19.16 28.64 11.10
N PRO A 323 20.08 27.66 11.23
CA PRO A 323 20.23 26.93 12.49
C PRO A 323 20.56 27.89 13.65
N GLY A 324 19.91 27.71 14.80
CA GLY A 324 20.18 28.49 16.03
C GLY A 324 19.46 29.84 16.14
N VAL A 325 18.74 30.28 15.11
CA VAL A 325 17.94 31.51 15.14
C VAL A 325 16.51 31.18 15.56
N HIS A 326 16.07 31.71 16.70
CA HIS A 326 14.76 31.42 17.29
C HIS A 326 13.79 32.61 17.20
N ALA A 327 14.32 33.84 17.19
CA ALA A 327 13.57 35.08 17.02
C ALA A 327 14.18 35.95 15.90
N GLU A 328 13.41 36.95 15.45
CA GLU A 328 13.87 37.93 14.47
C GLU A 328 15.03 38.79 15.01
N GLU A 329 15.12 38.96 16.33
CA GLU A 329 16.18 39.70 17.03
C GLU A 329 17.54 38.96 16.98
N ASP A 330 17.52 37.62 16.96
CA ASP A 330 18.71 36.77 16.90
C ASP A 330 19.41 36.85 15.52
N LEU A 331 18.79 37.49 14.53
CA LEU A 331 19.38 37.74 13.22
C LEU A 331 20.54 38.74 13.26
N ALA A 332 20.54 39.63 14.26
CA ALA A 332 21.62 40.57 14.47
C ALA A 332 22.86 39.90 15.09
N GLU A 333 22.67 38.82 15.87
CA GLU A 333 23.74 38.08 16.56
C GLU A 333 24.48 37.07 15.66
N LEU A 334 23.97 36.83 14.46
CA LEU A 334 24.53 35.90 13.47
C LEU A 334 25.95 36.26 13.01
N ALA A 335 26.29 37.56 13.07
CA ALA A 335 27.63 38.04 12.76
C ALA A 335 28.65 37.71 13.87
N GLU A 336 28.18 37.56 15.12
CA GLU A 336 29.02 37.27 16.28
C GLU A 336 29.17 35.76 16.53
N ASN A 337 28.12 34.96 16.30
CA ASN A 337 28.13 33.51 16.49
C ASN A 337 27.50 32.76 15.30
N PRO A 338 28.27 32.45 14.23
CA PRO A 338 27.73 31.74 13.09
C PRO A 338 27.45 30.26 13.43
N PRO A 339 26.31 29.68 13.01
CA PRO A 339 25.90 28.34 13.38
C PRO A 339 26.88 27.25 12.91
N SER A 340 27.06 26.16 13.65
CA SER A 340 27.98 25.09 13.25
C SER A 340 27.52 24.40 11.95
N TYR A 341 28.47 23.98 11.10
CA TYR A 341 28.18 23.16 9.91
C TYR A 341 27.43 21.86 10.27
N THR A 342 27.72 21.28 11.44
CA THR A 342 27.01 20.09 11.94
C THR A 342 25.53 20.36 12.24
N MET A 343 25.19 21.57 12.69
CA MET A 343 23.80 21.96 12.95
C MET A 343 23.03 22.19 11.66
N LEU A 344 23.70 22.59 10.58
CA LEU A 344 23.10 22.75 9.26
C LEU A 344 22.73 21.38 8.67
N LEU A 345 23.64 20.41 8.74
CA LEU A 345 23.37 19.04 8.26
C LEU A 345 22.25 18.35 9.06
N GLN A 346 22.20 18.58 10.38
CA GLN A 346 21.10 18.06 11.21
C GLN A 346 19.74 18.69 10.91
N LEU A 347 19.71 19.90 10.34
CA LEU A 347 18.47 20.57 9.95
C LEU A 347 17.98 20.09 8.56
N GLU A 348 18.89 19.58 7.73
CA GLU A 348 18.58 19.03 6.40
C GLU A 348 17.96 17.63 6.46
N GLU A 349 18.37 16.79 7.43
CA GLU A 349 17.83 15.43 7.65
C GLU A 349 16.38 15.41 8.19
#